data_AF-X1MBW9-F1
#
_entry.id   AF-X1MBW9-F1
#
_cell.length_a   1.000
_cell.length_b   1.000
_cell.length_c   1.000
_cell.angle_alpha   90.00
_cell.angle_beta   90.00
_cell.angle_gamma   90.00
#
_symmetry.space_group_name_H-M   'P 1'
#
loop_
_entity.id
_entity.type
_entity.pdbx_description
1 polymer ?
#
loop_
_entity_poly.entity_id
_entity_poly.type
_entity_poly.pdbx_seq_one_letter_code
_entity_poly.pdbx_strand_id
1 'polypeptide(L)'
;MLKETGYQFKSDQRLGIYLTNTLEEAIKHSEVLFAQWISEEANAAAQIKKEKPIMVILGNPPYSVSSVNKSEYIEKLMERYKTAVRSERNIQPLSDDYIKFIRFAHDRIERTGYGIIGMITNHTYLSGLIHRGMREELIKSFSSIYMLDLHGSSLIGEKTPSGGKDENVFDIMQGVAIALYIKEPSIPTVPHSKR
;
A
#
# COMPACT_ATOMS: atom_id res chain seq x y z
N MET A 1 6.43 6.79 26.73
CA MET A 1 6.41 6.88 25.26
C MET A 1 5.04 6.90 24.54
N LEU A 2 3.88 6.71 25.19
CA LEU A 2 2.56 7.19 24.65
C LEU A 2 1.64 7.78 25.74
N LYS A 3 1.94 7.50 27.02
CA LYS A 3 1.34 8.20 28.18
C LYS A 3 1.98 9.57 28.46
N GLU A 4 3.20 9.81 27.99
CA GLU A 4 3.93 11.07 28.20
C GLU A 4 3.39 12.22 27.32
N THR A 5 2.57 11.92 26.31
CA THR A 5 1.92 12.91 25.43
C THR A 5 0.50 13.25 25.85
N GLY A 6 0.04 12.79 27.04
CA GLY A 6 -1.28 13.13 27.58
C GLY A 6 -2.47 12.45 26.90
N TYR A 7 -2.24 11.45 26.03
CA TYR A 7 -3.33 10.73 25.38
C TYR A 7 -4.03 9.78 26.37
N GLN A 8 -5.24 10.15 26.78
CA GLN A 8 -6.13 9.28 27.55
C GLN A 8 -7.01 8.46 26.59
N PHE A 9 -6.79 7.15 26.56
CA PHE A 9 -7.66 6.22 25.83
C PHE A 9 -9.08 6.30 26.42
N LYS A 10 -10.03 6.87 25.68
CA LYS A 10 -11.46 6.72 25.95
C LYS A 10 -11.94 5.51 25.15
N SER A 11 -12.42 4.48 25.87
CA SER A 11 -12.88 3.16 25.39
C SER A 11 -11.82 2.06 25.39
N ASP A 12 -12.25 0.84 25.69
CA ASP A 12 -11.51 -0.45 25.70
C ASP A 12 -10.95 -0.86 24.32
N GLN A 13 -10.71 0.09 23.42
CA GLN A 13 -10.05 -0.17 22.14
C GLN A 13 -8.56 -0.39 22.37
N ARG A 14 -8.18 -1.67 22.44
CA ARG A 14 -6.79 -2.12 22.38
C ARG A 14 -6.13 -1.53 21.14
N LEU A 15 -4.94 -0.94 21.30
CA LEU A 15 -4.11 -0.47 20.20
C LEU A 15 -3.90 -1.64 19.22
N GLY A 16 -4.46 -1.55 18.01
CA GLY A 16 -4.53 -2.63 17.01
C GLY A 16 -3.19 -2.92 16.32
N ILE A 17 -2.13 -3.15 17.11
CA ILE A 17 -0.82 -3.56 16.60
C ILE A 17 -0.87 -5.06 16.35
N TYR A 18 -0.76 -5.45 15.07
CA TYR A 18 -0.67 -6.84 14.67
C TYR A 18 0.65 -7.08 13.97
N LEU A 19 1.45 -8.03 14.47
CA LEU A 19 2.66 -8.50 13.80
C LEU A 19 2.26 -9.54 12.74
N THR A 20 2.48 -9.24 11.46
CA THR A 20 2.12 -10.14 10.35
C THR A 20 2.94 -9.81 9.10
N ASN A 21 3.30 -10.82 8.30
CA ASN A 21 3.76 -10.55 6.94
C ASN A 21 2.55 -10.08 6.12
N THR A 22 2.52 -8.79 5.77
CA THR A 22 1.36 -8.16 5.13
C THR A 22 1.11 -8.67 3.71
N LEU A 23 2.14 -9.21 3.05
CA LEU A 23 2.06 -9.71 1.67
C LEU A 23 1.70 -11.19 1.58
N GLU A 24 1.57 -11.89 2.70
CA GLU A 24 1.05 -13.26 2.73
C GLU A 24 -0.47 -13.25 2.86
N GLU A 25 -1.12 -14.27 2.30
CA GLU A 25 -2.54 -14.48 2.58
C GLU A 25 -2.70 -14.70 4.10
N ALA A 26 -3.83 -14.28 4.67
CA ALA A 26 -4.18 -14.63 6.05
C ALA A 26 -4.50 -16.13 6.12
N ILE A 27 -3.48 -16.97 5.95
CA ILE A 27 -3.54 -18.39 6.23
C ILE A 27 -3.59 -18.48 7.75
N LYS A 28 -4.58 -19.20 8.27
CA LYS A 28 -4.58 -19.63 9.67
C LYS A 28 -3.44 -20.63 9.86
N HIS A 29 -2.20 -20.18 9.89
CA HIS A 29 -1.10 -20.98 10.38
C HIS A 29 -1.04 -20.84 11.90
N SER A 30 -1.85 -21.69 12.54
CA SER A 30 -1.46 -22.31 13.81
C SER A 30 -0.18 -23.11 13.60
N GLU A 31 0.67 -23.14 14.64
CA GLU A 31 1.91 -23.93 14.86
C GLU A 31 3.16 -23.01 14.93
N VAL A 32 3.91 -22.86 16.04
CA VAL A 32 4.05 -23.63 17.29
C VAL A 32 4.53 -22.68 18.41
N LEU A 33 4.08 -22.96 19.64
CA LEU A 33 4.33 -22.32 20.97
C LEU A 33 3.15 -21.45 21.45
N PHE A 34 2.49 -21.89 22.53
CA PHE A 34 1.35 -21.27 23.26
C PHE A 34 -0.06 -21.68 22.78
N ALA A 35 -0.38 -22.97 22.96
CA ALA A 35 -1.40 -23.73 22.22
C ALA A 35 -2.83 -23.80 22.79
N GLN A 36 -3.37 -22.83 23.54
CA GLN A 36 -4.80 -22.92 23.93
C GLN A 36 -5.55 -21.59 24.07
N TRP A 37 -4.93 -20.55 24.62
CA TRP A 37 -5.62 -19.27 24.85
C TRP A 37 -5.71 -18.39 23.58
N ILE A 38 -4.84 -18.62 22.59
CA ILE A 38 -4.79 -17.81 21.35
C ILE A 38 -5.77 -18.31 20.27
N SER A 39 -6.25 -19.56 20.32
CA SER A 39 -7.08 -20.10 19.22
C SER A 39 -8.38 -19.30 19.02
N GLU A 40 -9.04 -18.89 20.11
CA GLU A 40 -10.24 -18.05 20.03
C GLU A 40 -9.91 -16.61 19.62
N GLU A 41 -8.83 -16.03 20.15
CA GLU A 41 -8.41 -14.64 19.91
C GLU A 41 -7.81 -14.43 18.50
N ALA A 42 -7.08 -15.40 17.98
CA ALA A 42 -6.55 -15.41 16.61
C ALA A 42 -7.66 -15.68 15.57
N ASN A 43 -8.64 -16.53 15.89
CA ASN A 43 -9.83 -16.69 15.07
C ASN A 43 -10.64 -15.39 15.01
N ALA A 44 -10.83 -14.71 16.14
CA ALA A 44 -11.47 -13.39 16.18
C ALA A 44 -10.66 -12.33 15.40
N ALA A 45 -9.33 -12.30 15.54
CA ALA A 45 -8.48 -11.38 14.79
C ALA A 45 -8.47 -11.65 13.27
N ALA A 46 -8.51 -12.91 12.84
CA ALA A 46 -8.61 -13.28 11.43
C ALA A 46 -9.97 -12.91 10.82
N GLN A 47 -11.04 -13.05 11.59
CA GLN A 47 -12.40 -12.65 11.18
C GLN A 47 -12.53 -11.12 11.12
N ILE A 48 -11.96 -10.41 12.09
CA ILE A 48 -11.82 -8.94 12.08
C ILE A 48 -11.00 -8.46 10.87
N LYS A 49 -9.88 -9.12 10.53
CA LYS A 49 -9.03 -8.77 9.37
C LYS A 49 -9.68 -9.08 8.01
N LYS A 50 -10.62 -10.03 7.95
CA LYS A 50 -11.36 -10.36 6.72
C LYS A 50 -12.65 -9.54 6.55
N GLU A 51 -13.33 -9.21 7.63
CA GLU A 51 -14.68 -8.62 7.58
C GLU A 51 -14.72 -7.13 7.92
N LYS A 52 -13.72 -6.57 8.64
CA LYS A 52 -13.74 -5.13 8.93
C LYS A 52 -13.24 -4.32 7.72
N PRO A 53 -13.99 -3.28 7.33
CA PRO A 53 -13.56 -2.38 6.27
C PRO A 53 -12.27 -1.66 6.70
N ILE A 54 -11.20 -1.84 5.90
CA ILE A 54 -9.96 -1.09 6.10
C ILE A 54 -10.11 0.21 5.34
N MET A 55 -10.33 1.31 6.07
CA MET A 55 -10.58 2.63 5.47
C MET A 55 -9.29 3.43 5.25
N VAL A 56 -8.24 3.16 6.00
CA VAL A 56 -6.99 3.94 5.95
C VAL A 56 -5.81 2.99 5.99
N ILE A 57 -4.90 3.13 5.02
CA ILE A 57 -3.64 2.39 4.96
C ILE A 57 -2.51 3.41 4.82
N LEU A 58 -1.62 3.46 5.81
CA LEU A 58 -0.45 4.35 5.81
C LEU A 58 0.84 3.54 5.89
N GLY A 59 1.94 4.01 5.31
CA GLY A 59 3.22 3.36 5.52
C GLY A 59 4.42 3.89 4.73
N ASN A 60 5.59 3.41 5.13
CA ASN A 60 6.85 3.49 4.40
C ASN A 60 7.27 2.05 4.04
N PRO A 61 6.74 1.47 2.95
CA PRO A 61 7.03 0.08 2.59
C PRO A 61 8.51 -0.10 2.21
N PRO A 62 9.07 -1.31 2.37
CA PRO A 62 10.46 -1.57 2.00
C PRO A 62 10.70 -1.39 0.49
N TYR A 63 11.89 -0.90 0.14
CA TYR A 63 12.35 -0.72 -1.24
C TYR A 63 13.28 -1.88 -1.60
N SER A 64 12.75 -2.92 -2.24
CA SER A 64 13.51 -4.13 -2.54
C SER A 64 13.01 -4.80 -3.81
N VAL A 65 13.78 -4.61 -4.88
CA VAL A 65 13.57 -5.24 -6.19
C VAL A 65 13.84 -6.74 -6.15
N SER A 66 14.70 -7.22 -5.25
CA SER A 66 15.02 -8.64 -5.01
C SER A 66 14.17 -9.24 -3.89
N SER A 67 12.88 -8.94 -3.92
CA SER A 67 11.89 -9.37 -2.94
C SER A 67 11.91 -10.89 -2.70
N VAL A 68 11.99 -11.28 -1.42
CA VAL A 68 11.74 -12.64 -0.94
C VAL A 68 10.23 -12.93 -0.84
N ASN A 69 9.39 -11.89 -0.90
CA ASN A 69 7.94 -11.95 -0.78
C ASN A 69 7.28 -12.34 -2.10
N LYS A 70 7.38 -13.62 -2.46
CA LYS A 70 6.79 -14.21 -3.68
C LYS A 70 5.56 -15.07 -3.35
N SER A 71 4.72 -14.63 -2.42
CA SER A 71 3.49 -15.36 -2.11
C SER A 71 2.61 -15.44 -3.36
N GLU A 72 1.93 -16.57 -3.55
CA GLU A 72 1.02 -16.75 -4.69
C GLU A 72 -0.08 -15.68 -4.69
N TYR A 73 -0.54 -15.30 -3.49
CA TYR A 73 -1.54 -14.26 -3.28
C TYR A 73 -1.12 -12.92 -3.87
N ILE A 74 0.06 -12.40 -3.52
CA ILE A 74 0.48 -11.08 -4.00
C ILE A 74 0.83 -11.11 -5.48
N GLU A 75 1.44 -12.19 -5.98
CA GLU A 75 1.74 -12.33 -7.40
C GLU A 75 0.46 -12.35 -8.25
N LYS A 76 -0.59 -13.03 -7.79
CA LYS A 76 -1.91 -13.01 -8.44
C LYS A 76 -2.52 -11.60 -8.48
N LEU A 77 -2.40 -10.83 -7.40
CA LEU A 77 -2.86 -9.44 -7.40
C LEU A 77 -2.07 -8.59 -8.40
N MET A 78 -0.74 -8.78 -8.44
CA MET A 78 0.18 -8.02 -9.28
C MET A 78 -0.07 -8.22 -10.79
N GLU A 79 -0.66 -9.34 -11.21
CA GLU A 79 -1.03 -9.57 -12.62
C GLU A 79 -1.87 -8.42 -13.20
N ARG A 80 -2.73 -7.80 -12.39
CA ARG A 80 -3.52 -6.64 -12.81
C ARG A 80 -2.64 -5.48 -13.29
N TYR A 81 -1.57 -5.16 -12.56
CA TYR A 81 -0.62 -4.10 -12.94
C TYR A 81 0.29 -4.49 -14.12
N LYS A 82 0.58 -5.78 -14.28
CA LYS A 82 1.42 -6.28 -15.37
C LYS A 82 0.69 -6.30 -16.72
N THR A 83 -0.64 -6.41 -16.74
CA THR A 83 -1.46 -6.58 -17.95
C THR A 83 -1.07 -5.65 -19.11
N ALA A 84 -1.02 -4.33 -18.89
CA ALA A 84 -0.77 -3.33 -19.94
C ALA A 84 0.69 -3.29 -20.44
N VAL A 85 1.59 -4.03 -19.77
CA VAL A 85 3.03 -4.03 -20.05
C VAL A 85 3.59 -5.41 -20.31
N ARG A 86 2.75 -6.44 -20.46
CA ARG A 86 3.20 -7.83 -20.69
C ARG A 86 4.09 -7.99 -21.93
N SER A 87 3.93 -7.12 -22.93
CA SER A 87 4.74 -7.11 -24.14
C SER A 87 6.10 -6.40 -23.98
N GLU A 88 6.36 -5.76 -22.84
CA GLU A 88 7.63 -5.07 -22.59
C GLU A 88 8.77 -6.06 -22.35
N ARG A 89 9.97 -5.70 -22.81
CA ARG A 89 11.16 -6.57 -22.75
C ARG A 89 11.55 -6.96 -21.33
N ASN A 90 11.38 -6.05 -20.36
CA ASN A 90 11.72 -6.29 -18.97
C ASN A 90 10.70 -5.63 -18.04
N ILE A 91 9.81 -6.43 -17.45
CA ILE A 91 8.83 -5.98 -16.46
C ILE A 91 9.28 -6.22 -15.00
N GLN A 92 10.49 -6.75 -14.79
CA GLN A 92 11.00 -7.10 -13.46
C GLN A 92 10.90 -5.96 -12.44
N PRO A 93 11.09 -4.67 -12.78
CA PRO A 93 10.98 -3.61 -11.80
C PRO A 93 9.57 -3.47 -11.18
N LEU A 94 8.50 -3.97 -11.82
CA LEU A 94 7.17 -4.04 -11.21
C LEU A 94 7.10 -4.95 -9.99
N SER A 95 8.06 -5.86 -9.83
CA SER A 95 8.11 -6.82 -8.73
C SER A 95 8.77 -6.28 -7.47
N ASP A 96 9.13 -4.99 -7.43
CA ASP A 96 9.62 -4.32 -6.21
C ASP A 96 8.58 -4.39 -5.09
N ASP A 97 9.03 -4.62 -3.86
CA ASP A 97 8.18 -4.75 -2.68
C ASP A 97 7.29 -3.54 -2.47
N TYR A 98 7.76 -2.30 -2.67
CA TYR A 98 6.90 -1.13 -2.46
C TYR A 98 5.68 -1.13 -3.41
N ILE A 99 5.84 -1.65 -4.63
CA ILE A 99 4.75 -1.77 -5.61
C ILE A 99 3.78 -2.85 -5.14
N LYS A 100 4.29 -3.97 -4.61
CA LYS A 100 3.45 -5.01 -4.00
C LYS A 100 2.64 -4.47 -2.83
N PHE A 101 3.23 -3.65 -1.96
CA PHE A 101 2.51 -2.99 -0.87
C PHE A 101 1.43 -2.03 -1.38
N ILE A 102 1.73 -1.21 -2.40
CA ILE A 102 0.71 -0.37 -3.05
C ILE A 102 -0.41 -1.24 -3.63
N ARG A 103 -0.08 -2.34 -4.31
CA ARG A 103 -1.08 -3.24 -4.92
C ARG A 103 -1.95 -3.92 -3.88
N PHE A 104 -1.37 -4.34 -2.75
CA PHE A 104 -2.08 -4.90 -1.61
C PHE A 104 -3.05 -3.86 -1.02
N ALA A 105 -2.55 -2.65 -0.74
CA ALA A 105 -3.37 -1.57 -0.21
C ALA A 105 -4.52 -1.21 -1.17
N HIS A 106 -4.22 -1.19 -2.47
CA HIS A 106 -5.19 -0.99 -3.54
C HIS A 106 -6.31 -2.05 -3.50
N ASP A 107 -5.98 -3.36 -3.41
CA ASP A 107 -6.96 -4.45 -3.27
C ASP A 107 -7.85 -4.26 -2.03
N ARG A 108 -7.26 -3.84 -0.90
CA ARG A 108 -7.98 -3.65 0.36
C ARG A 108 -8.98 -2.49 0.31
N ILE A 109 -8.58 -1.35 -0.25
CA ILE A 109 -9.49 -0.20 -0.42
C ILE A 109 -10.57 -0.50 -1.46
N GLU A 110 -10.24 -1.19 -2.56
CA GLU A 110 -11.25 -1.60 -3.55
C GLU A 110 -12.32 -2.51 -2.95
N ARG A 111 -11.92 -3.51 -2.15
CA ARG A 111 -12.86 -4.38 -1.44
C ARG A 111 -13.73 -3.63 -0.44
N THR A 112 -13.15 -2.63 0.23
CA THR A 112 -13.87 -1.77 1.17
C THR A 112 -14.83 -0.82 0.47
N GLY A 113 -14.52 -0.43 -0.77
CA GLY A 113 -15.33 0.46 -1.61
C GLY A 113 -15.06 1.95 -1.38
N TYR A 114 -14.39 2.31 -0.28
CA TYR A 114 -13.97 3.66 0.05
C TYR A 114 -12.75 3.65 0.99
N GLY A 115 -12.01 4.74 1.03
CA GLY A 115 -10.87 4.90 1.94
C GLY A 115 -9.69 5.65 1.33
N ILE A 116 -8.59 5.68 2.07
CA ILE A 116 -7.37 6.43 1.76
C ILE A 116 -6.16 5.53 1.90
N ILE A 117 -5.25 5.61 0.93
CA ILE A 117 -3.89 5.06 1.02
C ILE A 117 -2.93 6.25 1.07
N GLY A 118 -2.02 6.26 2.03
CA GLY A 118 -0.95 7.26 2.13
C GLY A 118 0.41 6.60 2.31
N MET A 119 1.27 6.68 1.31
CA MET A 119 2.60 6.05 1.37
C MET A 119 3.70 7.00 0.93
N ILE A 120 4.87 6.86 1.54
CA ILE A 120 6.12 7.39 0.98
C ILE A 120 6.88 6.22 0.35
N THR A 121 7.19 6.31 -0.94
CA THR A 121 7.82 5.22 -1.69
C THR A 121 8.89 5.72 -2.64
N ASN A 122 9.70 4.81 -3.21
CA ASN A 122 10.50 5.12 -4.39
C ASN A 122 9.62 5.74 -5.50
N HIS A 123 10.07 6.85 -6.09
CA HIS A 123 9.29 7.62 -7.06
C HIS A 123 9.37 7.10 -8.51
N THR A 124 10.12 6.02 -8.78
CA THR A 124 10.39 5.52 -10.14
C THR A 124 9.10 5.19 -10.91
N TYR A 125 8.01 4.85 -10.20
CA TYR A 125 6.72 4.57 -10.83
C TYR A 125 6.02 5.78 -11.43
N LEU A 126 6.41 7.01 -11.06
CA LEU A 126 5.83 8.23 -11.60
C LEU A 126 6.09 8.37 -13.11
N SER A 127 7.32 8.09 -13.54
CA SER A 127 7.76 8.29 -14.93
C SER A 127 8.12 7.00 -15.68
N GLY A 128 8.39 5.89 -14.97
CA GLY A 128 8.89 4.67 -15.60
C GLY A 128 7.89 4.06 -16.60
N LEU A 129 8.39 3.64 -17.77
CA LEU A 129 7.59 3.09 -18.87
C LEU A 129 6.80 1.85 -18.45
N ILE A 130 7.46 0.94 -17.73
CA ILE A 130 6.89 -0.34 -17.26
C ILE A 130 5.84 -0.15 -16.16
N HIS A 131 5.76 1.03 -15.55
CA HIS A 131 4.80 1.35 -14.50
C HIS A 131 3.48 1.90 -15.04
N ARG A 132 3.33 2.06 -16.37
CA ARG A 132 2.08 2.60 -16.95
C ARG A 132 0.85 1.76 -16.59
N GLY A 133 0.97 0.43 -16.56
CA GLY A 133 -0.13 -0.45 -16.16
C GLY A 133 -0.54 -0.26 -14.70
N MET A 134 0.42 -0.04 -13.80
CA MET A 134 0.14 0.35 -12.41
C MET A 134 -0.60 1.69 -12.34
N ARG A 135 -0.10 2.71 -13.04
CA ARG A 135 -0.72 4.05 -13.04
C ARG A 135 -2.14 4.04 -13.60
N GLU A 136 -2.37 3.34 -14.70
CA GLU A 136 -3.70 3.18 -15.31
C GLU A 136 -4.70 2.57 -14.32
N GLU A 137 -4.33 1.50 -13.63
CA GLU A 137 -5.22 0.83 -12.68
C GLU A 137 -5.47 1.68 -11.42
N LEU A 138 -4.48 2.43 -10.94
CA LEU A 138 -4.68 3.39 -9.84
C LEU A 138 -5.67 4.49 -10.24
N ILE A 139 -5.50 5.08 -11.43
CA ILE A 139 -6.38 6.15 -11.94
C ILE A 139 -7.82 5.64 -12.12
N LYS A 140 -8.01 4.39 -12.56
CA LYS A 140 -9.36 3.81 -12.72
C LYS A 140 -10.08 3.61 -11.38
N SER A 141 -9.35 3.28 -10.33
CA SER A 141 -9.95 2.81 -9.08
C SER A 141 -10.15 3.89 -8.01
N PHE A 142 -9.34 4.94 -8.03
CA PHE A 142 -9.36 6.03 -7.06
C PHE A 142 -10.00 7.29 -7.64
N SER A 143 -10.83 7.97 -6.84
CA SER A 143 -11.51 9.22 -7.24
C SER A 143 -10.56 10.41 -7.21
N SER A 144 -9.53 10.39 -6.38
CA SER A 144 -8.51 11.44 -6.33
C SER A 144 -7.15 10.87 -6.01
N ILE A 145 -6.12 11.44 -6.63
CA ILE A 145 -4.73 11.02 -6.47
C ILE A 145 -3.90 12.29 -6.29
N TYR A 146 -3.18 12.38 -5.17
CA TYR A 146 -2.24 13.46 -4.89
C TYR A 146 -0.84 12.89 -4.81
N MET A 147 0.09 13.47 -5.57
CA MET A 147 1.49 13.07 -5.60
C MET A 147 2.35 14.27 -5.24
N LEU A 148 3.24 14.08 -4.28
CA LEU A 148 4.31 15.02 -3.95
C LEU A 148 5.63 14.31 -4.22
N ASP A 149 6.25 14.61 -5.36
CA ASP A 149 7.59 14.13 -5.68
C ASP A 149 8.61 14.93 -4.85
N LEU A 150 9.40 14.22 -4.05
CA LEU A 150 10.44 14.82 -3.21
C LEU A 150 11.82 14.75 -3.88
N HIS A 151 11.90 14.19 -5.10
CA HIS A 151 13.14 14.05 -5.85
C HIS A 151 14.23 13.31 -5.04
N GLY A 152 15.49 13.78 -5.11
CA GLY A 152 16.62 13.21 -4.39
C GLY A 152 17.20 11.94 -5.00
N SER A 153 16.91 11.63 -6.26
CA SER A 153 17.47 10.46 -6.95
C SER A 153 18.88 10.74 -7.48
N SER A 154 19.89 10.31 -6.73
CA SER A 154 21.28 10.39 -7.19
C SER A 154 21.58 9.40 -8.33
N LEU A 155 20.76 8.34 -8.49
CA LEU A 155 20.91 7.33 -9.55
C LEU A 155 20.72 7.91 -10.96
N ILE A 156 19.82 8.88 -11.10
CA ILE A 156 19.56 9.58 -12.37
C ILE A 156 20.15 11.00 -12.36
N GLY A 157 20.86 11.37 -11.28
CA GLY A 157 21.55 12.64 -11.16
C GLY A 157 20.61 13.85 -11.07
N GLU A 158 19.53 13.76 -10.29
CA GLU A 158 18.63 14.89 -10.07
C GLU A 158 19.37 16.10 -9.50
N LYS A 159 18.89 17.28 -9.89
CA LYS A 159 19.46 18.56 -9.51
C LYS A 159 18.37 19.48 -8.97
N THR A 160 18.74 20.22 -7.93
CA THR A 160 17.95 21.33 -7.41
C THR A 160 17.70 22.38 -8.51
N PRO A 161 16.69 23.25 -8.35
CA PRO A 161 16.47 24.38 -9.26
C PRO A 161 17.70 25.31 -9.40
N SER A 162 18.55 25.36 -8.38
CA SER A 162 19.85 26.08 -8.38
C SER A 162 20.99 25.33 -9.10
N GLY A 163 20.75 24.12 -9.61
CA GLY A 163 21.73 23.30 -10.34
C GLY A 163 22.67 22.46 -9.48
N GLY A 164 22.59 22.59 -8.15
CA GLY A 164 23.31 21.74 -7.20
C GLY A 164 22.69 20.34 -7.09
N LYS A 165 23.41 19.40 -6.46
CA LYS A 165 22.93 18.03 -6.19
C LYS A 165 21.61 18.08 -5.43
N ASP A 166 20.62 17.34 -5.92
CA ASP A 166 19.38 17.14 -5.17
C ASP A 166 19.57 16.04 -4.13
N GLU A 167 19.31 16.36 -2.86
CA GLU A 167 19.55 15.45 -1.75
C GLU A 167 18.25 14.79 -1.31
N ASN A 168 18.30 13.48 -1.15
CA ASN A 168 17.15 12.72 -0.69
C ASN A 168 16.83 13.04 0.77
N VAL A 169 15.53 12.98 1.11
CA VAL A 169 15.06 13.16 2.49
C VAL A 169 15.45 12.00 3.42
N PHE A 170 15.90 10.88 2.87
CA PHE A 170 16.50 9.74 3.57
C PHE A 170 17.95 9.53 3.10
N ASP A 171 18.77 8.84 3.91
CA ASP A 171 20.14 8.47 3.53
C ASP A 171 20.19 7.31 2.50
N ILE A 172 19.56 7.51 1.33
CA ILE A 172 19.45 6.54 0.23
C ILE A 172 19.69 7.20 -1.15
N MET A 173 19.86 6.38 -2.18
CA MET A 173 20.17 6.87 -3.54
C MET A 173 18.94 7.04 -4.45
N GLN A 174 17.85 6.33 -4.17
CA GLN A 174 16.62 6.35 -4.94
C GLN A 174 15.78 7.56 -4.55
N GLY A 175 15.25 8.30 -5.54
CA GLY A 175 14.30 9.37 -5.26
C GLY A 175 12.98 8.86 -4.67
N VAL A 176 12.30 9.70 -3.90
CA VAL A 176 11.09 9.32 -3.17
C VAL A 176 9.94 10.28 -3.41
N ALA A 177 8.72 9.76 -3.29
CA ALA A 177 7.50 10.54 -3.42
C ALA A 177 6.50 10.14 -2.34
N ILE A 178 5.71 11.11 -1.88
CA ILE A 178 4.53 10.87 -1.05
C ILE A 178 3.31 10.78 -1.96
N ALA A 179 2.55 9.72 -1.78
CA ALA A 179 1.40 9.34 -2.58
C ALA A 179 0.16 9.23 -1.70
N LEU A 180 -0.88 10.00 -2.02
CA LEU A 180 -2.22 9.83 -1.45
C LEU A 180 -3.19 9.36 -2.53
N TYR A 181 -3.83 8.22 -2.30
CA TYR A 181 -4.88 7.67 -3.15
C TYR A 181 -6.20 7.67 -2.37
N ILE A 182 -7.21 8.37 -2.87
CA ILE A 182 -8.51 8.53 -2.20
C ILE A 182 -9.59 7.87 -3.04
N LYS A 183 -10.39 7.03 -2.39
CA LYS A 183 -11.61 6.44 -2.95
C LYS A 183 -12.79 6.92 -2.14
N GLU A 184 -13.61 7.77 -2.74
CA GLU A 184 -14.87 8.19 -2.14
C GLU A 184 -15.92 7.07 -2.23
N PRO A 185 -16.83 6.97 -1.24
CA PRO A 185 -17.96 6.06 -1.34
C PRO A 185 -18.81 6.42 -2.55
N SER A 186 -19.23 5.42 -3.31
CA SER A 186 -20.21 5.63 -4.38
C SER A 186 -21.51 6.15 -3.76
N ILE A 187 -21.92 7.37 -4.12
CA ILE A 187 -23.22 7.92 -3.71
C ILE A 187 -24.31 7.01 -4.29
N PRO A 188 -25.17 6.38 -3.47
CA PRO A 188 -26.31 5.64 -4.00
C PRO A 188 -27.19 6.61 -4.78
N THR A 189 -27.37 6.38 -6.08
CA THR A 189 -28.36 7.12 -6.85
C THR A 189 -29.73 6.75 -6.30
N VAL A 190 -30.40 7.70 -5.62
CA VAL A 190 -31.78 7.52 -5.20
C VAL A 190 -32.62 7.35 -6.47
N PRO A 191 -33.32 6.22 -6.66
CA PRO A 191 -34.21 6.06 -7.80
C PRO A 191 -35.25 7.17 -7.73
N HIS A 192 -35.34 8.00 -8.76
CA HIS A 192 -36.43 8.96 -8.86
C HIS A 192 -37.74 8.16 -8.88
N SER A 193 -38.53 8.24 -7.80
CA SER A 193 -39.90 7.76 -7.83
C SER A 193 -40.63 8.61 -8.87
N LYS A 194 -41.02 7.99 -9.99
CA LYS A 194 -41.98 8.60 -10.90
C LYS A 194 -43.26 8.85 -10.08
N ARG A 195 -43.57 10.12 -9.84
CA ARG A 195 -44.93 10.56 -9.50
C ARG A 195 -45.78 10.51 -10.76
#